data_AF-A0A367XVR9-F1
#
_entry.id   AF-A0A367XVR9-F1
#
_cell.length_a   1.000
_cell.length_b   1.000
_cell.length_c   1.000
_cell.angle_alpha   90.00
_cell.angle_beta   90.00
_cell.angle_gamma   90.00
#
_symmetry.space_group_name_H-M   'P 1'
#
loop_
_entity.id
_entity.type
_entity.pdbx_description
1 polymer ?
#
loop_
_entity_poly.entity_id
_entity_poly.type
_entity_poly.pdbx_seq_one_letter_code
_entity_poly.pdbx_strand_id
1 'polypeptide(L)'
;MENLEILDTLNRLVDSPPEIVNLIVSYIPNPFLPLFLEYKPLVPYILPAIHNKVRIQQDYYNAKHPLRFLGRHDCRAPPVFSLMEELDDFVTKFGVYPREIELKRALDLTPTEKKLDALIPLKDEVPDFKESNLVTWSVRYCGIFRRAELIHLLDLFHDANFHGLLSCIALGFRLGSVTFYSRNAEAVLDVCPNTMEKLLLRRYGMPLSSIALLKFRSLKILELDQGDLRLFKSLPQTLSTLKIEILVTNVNFNRDEKIPIFPNLNSFQASLREAGKFSSVVGKFPNLKSLSLHNTGITSFDELGVPETITDLKLSDVLVDGASIKKLRQLMSLELYQRSLPERLFDDEDNFPELRVFKFLQPGGMPYYQAWICNLNQLRLPLSLRVIKLDAYFLCTFWMPPPGLQGLTLQQTYFVDFFTPLLPITLTRLAIVSTTIESMDCVEFPDALLELRILENPELKSMVYTNLSTLTQLVKILVISNPKLAKVDKPNKELGCIEVYALNQV
;
A
#
# COMPACT_ATOMS: atom_id res chain seq x y z
N MET A 1 30.41 25.78 -4.70
CA MET A 1 30.52 25.06 -5.99
C MET A 1 29.24 24.28 -6.28
N GLU A 2 28.73 23.48 -5.34
CA GLU A 2 27.51 22.67 -5.53
C GLU A 2 26.27 23.44 -6.04
N ASN A 3 25.99 24.66 -5.56
CA ASN A 3 24.84 25.45 -6.02
C ASN A 3 24.94 25.90 -7.50
N LEU A 4 26.15 26.07 -8.03
CA LEU A 4 26.35 26.44 -9.44
C LEU A 4 26.06 25.25 -10.36
N GLU A 5 26.45 24.05 -9.96
CA GLU A 5 26.21 22.82 -10.73
C GLU A 5 24.72 22.49 -10.84
N ILE A 6 23.94 22.74 -9.77
CA ILE A 6 22.49 22.55 -9.79
C ILE A 6 21.83 23.55 -10.75
N LEU A 7 22.19 24.84 -10.66
CA LEU A 7 21.64 25.85 -11.55
C LEU A 7 22.00 25.58 -13.01
N ASP A 8 23.24 25.19 -13.30
CA ASP A 8 23.66 24.82 -14.65
C ASP A 8 22.88 23.60 -15.18
N THR A 9 22.67 22.59 -14.34
CA THR A 9 21.85 21.43 -14.67
C THR A 9 20.40 21.84 -14.97
N LEU A 10 19.81 22.72 -14.15
CA LEU A 10 18.45 23.22 -14.35
C LEU A 10 18.32 24.11 -15.59
N ASN A 11 19.35 24.91 -15.92
CA ASN A 11 19.38 25.71 -17.14
C ASN A 11 19.42 24.79 -18.38
N ARG A 12 20.31 23.80 -18.40
CA ARG A 12 20.38 22.81 -19.50
C ARG A 12 19.08 22.01 -19.66
N LEU A 13 18.43 21.70 -18.54
CA LEU A 13 17.13 21.04 -18.55
C LEU A 13 16.11 21.90 -19.30
N VAL A 14 15.99 23.19 -18.97
CA VAL A 14 15.02 24.10 -19.59
C VAL A 14 15.28 24.33 -21.07
N ASP A 15 16.55 24.31 -21.48
CA ASP A 15 16.93 24.43 -22.90
C ASP A 15 16.62 23.15 -23.71
N SER A 16 16.23 22.05 -23.03
CA SER A 16 15.82 20.81 -23.69
C SER A 16 14.39 20.91 -24.27
N PRO A 17 14.02 20.05 -25.23
CA PRO A 17 12.65 20.03 -25.76
C PRO A 17 11.59 19.86 -24.65
N PRO A 18 10.40 20.49 -24.75
CA PRO A 18 9.36 20.42 -23.73
C PRO A 18 8.98 18.99 -23.31
N GLU A 19 9.04 18.02 -24.22
CA GLU A 19 8.77 16.61 -23.97
C GLU A 19 9.80 16.00 -23.01
N ILE A 20 11.07 16.39 -23.16
CA ILE A 20 12.17 15.96 -22.29
C ILE A 20 12.04 16.62 -20.92
N VAL A 21 11.70 17.90 -20.86
CA VAL A 21 11.45 18.59 -19.60
C VAL A 21 10.28 17.94 -18.85
N ASN A 22 9.16 17.70 -19.53
CA ASN A 22 8.00 17.02 -18.95
C ASN A 22 8.35 15.61 -18.44
N LEU A 23 9.13 14.85 -19.22
CA LEU A 23 9.57 13.53 -18.83
C LEU A 23 10.42 13.59 -17.55
N ILE A 24 11.39 14.50 -17.49
CA ILE A 24 12.27 14.67 -16.31
C ILE A 24 11.47 15.15 -15.10
N VAL A 25 10.58 16.14 -15.25
CA VAL A 25 9.69 16.59 -14.17
C VAL A 25 8.80 15.45 -13.67
N SER A 26 8.36 14.54 -14.55
CA SER A 26 7.56 13.38 -14.15
C SER A 26 8.33 12.35 -13.30
N TYR A 27 9.66 12.37 -13.32
CA TYR A 27 10.51 11.57 -12.43
C TYR A 27 10.77 12.24 -11.08
N ILE A 28 10.52 13.55 -10.95
CA ILE A 28 10.60 14.24 -9.67
C ILE A 28 9.41 13.82 -8.82
N PRO A 29 9.62 13.35 -7.56
CA PRO A 29 8.51 13.05 -6.67
C PRO A 29 7.63 14.29 -6.48
N ASN A 30 6.35 14.14 -6.81
CA ASN A 30 5.34 15.20 -6.78
C ASN A 30 5.40 16.11 -5.53
N PRO A 31 5.59 15.58 -4.30
CA PRO A 31 5.66 16.42 -3.10
C PRO A 31 6.71 17.51 -3.12
N PHE A 32 7.79 17.34 -3.90
CA PHE A 32 8.88 18.31 -4.00
C PHE A 32 8.72 19.32 -5.13
N LEU A 33 7.73 19.16 -6.00
CA LEU A 33 7.50 20.10 -7.11
C LEU A 33 7.36 21.56 -6.64
N PRO A 34 6.73 21.88 -5.50
CA PRO A 34 6.66 23.25 -5.01
C PRO A 34 8.03 23.91 -4.74
N LEU A 35 9.08 23.13 -4.44
CA LEU A 35 10.44 23.65 -4.23
C LEU A 35 11.04 24.29 -5.49
N PHE A 36 10.57 23.87 -6.66
CA PHE A 36 11.06 24.37 -7.95
C PHE A 36 10.29 25.60 -8.45
N LEU A 37 9.28 26.09 -7.72
CA LEU A 37 8.50 27.27 -8.10
C LEU A 37 9.29 28.59 -8.02
N GLU A 38 10.40 28.60 -7.30
CA GLU A 38 11.33 29.73 -7.29
C GLU A 38 12.12 29.85 -8.60
N TYR A 39 12.32 28.71 -9.29
CA TYR A 39 13.00 28.65 -10.56
C TYR A 39 12.01 28.86 -11.72
N LYS A 40 11.77 30.14 -12.03
CA LYS A 40 10.77 30.60 -13.03
C LYS A 40 10.69 29.77 -14.32
N PRO A 41 11.79 29.33 -14.94
CA PRO A 41 11.69 28.60 -16.20
C PRO A 41 11.01 27.22 -16.10
N LEU A 42 10.98 26.58 -14.92
CA LEU A 42 10.28 25.31 -14.72
C LEU A 42 8.80 25.47 -14.35
N VAL A 43 8.37 26.68 -13.98
CA VAL A 43 6.98 26.94 -13.53
C VAL A 43 5.92 26.41 -14.51
N PRO A 44 6.01 26.63 -15.84
CA PRO A 44 5.00 26.13 -16.78
C PRO A 44 4.79 24.61 -16.76
N TYR A 45 5.83 23.85 -16.41
CA TYR A 45 5.82 22.39 -16.35
C TYR A 45 5.30 21.87 -15.00
N ILE A 46 5.38 22.68 -13.95
CA ILE A 46 4.95 22.32 -12.58
C ILE A 46 3.49 22.71 -12.32
N LEU A 47 3.05 23.86 -12.84
CA LEU A 47 1.69 24.37 -12.62
C LEU A 47 0.57 23.36 -12.95
N PRO A 48 0.65 22.53 -14.01
CA PRO A 48 -0.38 21.53 -14.28
C PRO A 48 -0.57 20.51 -13.14
N ALA A 49 0.52 20.11 -12.49
CA ALA A 49 0.45 19.16 -11.37
C ALA A 49 -0.22 19.80 -10.14
N ILE A 50 0.15 21.05 -9.82
CA ILE A 50 -0.42 21.82 -8.70
C ILE A 50 -1.90 22.16 -8.96
N HIS A 51 -2.24 22.57 -10.18
CA HIS A 51 -3.62 22.83 -10.58
C HIS A 51 -4.51 21.60 -10.43
N ASN A 52 -4.00 20.40 -10.71
CA ASN A 52 -4.79 19.19 -10.55
C ASN A 52 -5.10 18.90 -9.08
N LYS A 53 -4.08 18.84 -8.23
CA LYS A 53 -4.24 18.47 -6.82
C LYS A 53 -3.06 18.94 -5.97
N VAL A 54 -3.34 19.39 -4.76
CA VAL A 54 -2.32 19.70 -3.75
C VAL A 54 -2.62 19.03 -2.43
N ARG A 55 -1.61 18.91 -1.57
CA ARG A 55 -1.76 18.54 -0.17
C ARG A 55 -1.17 19.61 0.72
N ILE A 56 -1.84 19.87 1.83
CA ILE A 56 -1.34 20.66 2.95
C ILE A 56 -0.97 19.68 4.06
N GLN A 57 0.32 19.64 4.41
CA GLN A 57 0.82 18.78 5.48
C GLN A 57 2.04 19.42 6.12
N GLN A 58 1.88 19.86 7.38
CA GLN A 58 2.97 20.40 8.16
C GLN A 58 4.09 19.37 8.37
N ASP A 59 5.34 19.85 8.30
CA ASP A 59 6.57 19.06 8.46
C ASP A 59 6.69 17.88 7.50
N TYR A 60 6.16 18.01 6.27
CA TYR A 60 6.25 16.94 5.28
C TYR A 60 7.69 16.56 4.95
N TYR A 61 8.56 17.57 4.78
CA TYR A 61 9.97 17.36 4.55
C TYR A 61 10.80 18.26 5.46
N ASN A 62 11.93 17.73 5.94
CA ASN A 62 12.95 18.53 6.59
C ASN A 62 13.78 19.21 5.51
N ALA A 63 13.79 20.54 5.46
CA ALA A 63 14.61 21.30 4.52
C ALA A 63 16.10 20.93 4.55
N LYS A 64 16.62 20.45 5.69
CA LYS A 64 18.00 19.98 5.82
C LYS A 64 18.24 18.62 5.15
N HIS A 65 17.21 17.79 5.00
CA HIS A 65 17.31 16.41 4.48
C HIS A 65 16.08 15.98 3.67
N PRO A 66 15.76 16.64 2.54
CA PRO A 66 14.52 16.39 1.80
C PRO A 66 14.38 14.94 1.33
N LEU A 67 15.50 14.29 0.94
CA LEU A 67 15.49 12.91 0.41
C LEU A 67 15.33 11.83 1.48
N ARG A 68 15.60 12.11 2.76
CA ARG A 68 15.46 11.10 3.83
C ARG A 68 14.01 10.72 4.11
N PHE A 69 13.06 11.53 3.65
CA PHE A 69 11.62 11.33 3.86
C PHE A 69 10.94 10.62 2.69
N LEU A 70 11.68 10.19 1.66
CA LEU A 70 11.15 9.41 0.56
C LEU A 70 10.86 7.96 0.98
N GLY A 71 9.77 7.76 1.71
CA GLY A 71 9.12 6.46 1.77
C GLY A 71 8.62 6.08 0.37
N ARG A 72 8.65 4.78 0.01
CA ARG A 72 8.10 4.31 -1.28
C ARG A 72 6.64 4.72 -1.53
N HIS A 73 5.88 4.99 -0.46
CA HIS A 73 4.48 5.40 -0.53
C HIS A 73 4.30 6.91 -0.76
N ASP A 74 5.31 7.71 -0.47
CA ASP A 74 5.23 9.17 -0.46
C ASP A 74 5.45 9.79 -1.84
N CYS A 75 6.17 9.12 -2.75
CA CYS A 75 6.41 9.62 -4.10
C CYS A 75 5.13 9.84 -4.94
N ARG A 76 4.00 9.23 -4.55
CA ARG A 76 2.71 9.33 -5.24
C ARG A 76 1.78 10.38 -4.63
N ALA A 77 2.15 10.99 -3.50
CA ALA A 77 1.37 12.10 -2.96
C ALA A 77 1.36 13.28 -3.95
N PRO A 78 0.30 14.11 -3.98
CA PRO A 78 0.32 15.33 -4.78
C PRO A 78 1.40 16.30 -4.29
N PRO A 79 1.71 17.38 -5.05
CA PRO A 79 2.48 18.52 -4.55
C PRO A 79 2.09 18.93 -3.13
N VAL A 80 3.08 19.09 -2.25
CA VAL A 80 2.84 19.36 -0.82
C VAL A 80 3.30 20.77 -0.46
N PHE A 81 2.39 21.55 0.13
CA PHE A 81 2.71 22.78 0.85
C PHE A 81 2.71 22.49 2.35
N SER A 82 3.65 23.10 3.08
CA SER A 82 3.79 22.87 4.51
C SER A 82 2.69 23.58 5.30
N LEU A 83 2.25 24.74 4.81
CA LEU A 83 1.27 25.62 5.45
C LEU A 83 0.21 26.09 4.43
N MET A 84 -0.96 26.47 4.93
CA MET A 84 -2.01 27.09 4.09
C MET A 84 -1.57 28.45 3.55
N GLU A 85 -0.79 29.20 4.33
CA GLU A 85 -0.18 30.47 3.94
C GLU A 85 0.66 30.33 2.67
N GLU A 86 1.45 29.26 2.54
CA GLU A 86 2.28 29.02 1.35
C GLU A 86 1.42 28.77 0.10
N LEU A 87 0.29 28.07 0.25
CA LEU A 87 -0.67 27.89 -0.85
C LEU A 87 -1.36 29.21 -1.22
N ASP A 88 -1.70 30.05 -0.24
CA ASP A 88 -2.31 31.36 -0.48
C ASP A 88 -1.34 32.31 -1.22
N ASP A 89 -0.07 32.33 -0.79
CA ASP A 89 1.01 33.05 -1.47
C ASP A 89 1.19 32.55 -2.91
N PHE A 90 1.15 31.23 -3.12
CA PHE A 90 1.21 30.62 -4.45
C PHE A 90 0.03 31.06 -5.33
N VAL A 91 -1.21 30.95 -4.82
CA VAL A 91 -2.42 31.34 -5.54
C VAL A 91 -2.37 32.82 -5.92
N THR A 92 -1.93 33.67 -4.98
CA THR A 92 -1.78 35.12 -5.20
C THR A 92 -0.72 35.42 -6.25
N LYS A 93 0.42 34.73 -6.20
CA LYS A 93 1.56 34.95 -7.11
C LYS A 93 1.30 34.46 -8.53
N PHE A 94 0.64 33.32 -8.70
CA PHE A 94 0.49 32.66 -10.00
C PHE A 94 -0.93 32.67 -10.56
N GLY A 95 -1.94 33.04 -9.77
CA GLY A 95 -3.34 33.06 -10.20
C GLY A 95 -3.94 31.68 -10.48
N VAL A 96 -3.28 30.61 -10.01
CA VAL A 96 -3.68 29.21 -10.23
C VAL A 96 -4.33 28.66 -8.97
N TYR A 97 -5.55 28.14 -9.10
CA TYR A 97 -6.27 27.48 -8.01
C TYR A 97 -6.23 25.96 -8.21
N PRO A 98 -5.93 25.17 -7.15
CA PRO A 98 -6.01 23.72 -7.26
C PRO A 98 -7.46 23.24 -7.36
N ARG A 99 -7.72 22.25 -8.21
CA ARG A 99 -9.03 21.58 -8.34
C ARG A 99 -9.32 20.73 -7.11
N GLU A 100 -8.33 20.00 -6.59
CA GLU A 100 -8.47 19.19 -5.38
C GLU A 100 -7.48 19.60 -4.29
N ILE A 101 -7.92 19.64 -3.04
CA ILE A 101 -7.07 19.93 -1.88
C ILE A 101 -7.15 18.79 -0.87
N GLU A 102 -6.01 18.19 -0.53
CA GLU A 102 -5.87 17.26 0.60
C GLU A 102 -5.39 18.01 1.84
N LEU A 103 -6.11 17.85 2.94
CA LEU A 103 -5.73 18.38 4.25
C LEU A 103 -5.31 17.22 5.16
N LYS A 104 -4.08 17.27 5.67
CA LYS A 104 -3.55 16.32 6.64
C LYS A 104 -2.93 17.10 7.80
N ARG A 105 -3.21 16.65 9.02
CA ARG A 105 -2.96 17.34 10.30
C ARG A 105 -3.67 18.69 10.42
N ALA A 106 -4.80 18.87 9.73
CA ALA A 106 -5.68 20.04 9.87
C ALA A 106 -6.46 20.05 11.19
N LEU A 107 -6.56 18.89 11.85
CA LEU A 107 -7.12 18.77 13.19
C LEU A 107 -6.07 18.84 14.30
N ASP A 108 -4.78 18.78 13.97
CA ASP A 108 -3.73 18.89 14.97
C ASP A 108 -3.85 20.26 15.62
N LEU A 109 -3.94 20.26 16.95
CA LEU A 109 -3.87 21.49 17.71
C LEU A 109 -2.46 22.05 17.53
N THR A 110 -2.32 23.33 17.19
CA THR A 110 -1.03 24.01 17.33
C THR A 110 -0.55 23.80 18.77
N PRO A 111 0.57 23.08 19.00
CA PRO A 111 1.11 22.96 20.34
C PRO A 111 1.43 24.38 20.80
N THR A 112 0.82 24.81 21.90
CA THR A 112 1.32 26.01 22.57
C THR A 112 2.69 25.62 23.09
N GLU A 113 3.73 26.41 22.76
CA GLU A 113 5.14 26.22 23.11
C GLU A 113 5.42 25.94 24.61
N LYS A 114 4.40 25.96 25.48
CA LYS A 114 4.49 25.83 26.92
C LYS A 114 4.11 24.46 27.52
N LYS A 115 3.71 23.44 26.75
CA LYS A 115 3.20 22.19 27.36
C LYS A 115 3.76 20.85 26.85
N LEU A 116 4.71 20.81 25.92
CA LEU A 116 5.27 19.53 25.49
C LEU A 116 6.10 18.84 26.60
N ASP A 117 6.75 19.61 27.48
CA ASP A 117 7.56 19.03 28.58
C ASP A 117 6.72 18.58 29.79
N ALA A 118 5.42 18.83 29.80
CA ALA A 118 4.54 18.53 30.94
C ALA A 118 3.56 17.35 30.71
N LEU A 119 3.57 16.72 29.53
CA LEU A 119 2.58 15.72 29.14
C LEU A 119 3.15 14.30 29.04
N ILE A 120 3.63 13.80 30.18
CA ILE A 120 3.63 12.38 30.58
C ILE A 120 3.40 12.36 32.11
N PRO A 121 2.48 11.58 32.73
CA PRO A 121 1.33 10.80 32.26
C PRO A 121 0.04 11.17 33.05
N LEU A 122 -0.81 12.06 32.52
CA LEU A 122 -2.15 12.25 33.09
C LEU A 122 -3.17 11.50 32.24
N LYS A 123 -3.61 10.36 32.79
CA LYS A 123 -4.82 9.66 32.36
C LYS A 123 -6.02 10.60 32.55
N ASP A 124 -6.82 10.70 31.50
CA ASP A 124 -8.23 11.12 31.50
C ASP A 124 -8.59 12.61 31.61
N GLU A 125 -7.64 13.55 31.66
CA GLU A 125 -7.98 14.96 31.45
C GLU A 125 -8.14 15.25 29.95
N VAL A 126 -9.40 15.37 29.52
CA VAL A 126 -9.77 15.87 28.20
C VAL A 126 -9.14 17.26 28.03
N PRO A 127 -8.19 17.45 27.09
CA PRO A 127 -7.57 18.75 26.88
C PRO A 127 -8.63 19.80 26.61
N ASP A 128 -8.51 20.97 27.24
CA ASP A 128 -9.33 22.13 26.91
C ASP A 128 -8.95 22.58 25.48
N PHE A 129 -9.74 22.16 24.50
CA PHE A 129 -9.39 22.25 23.08
C PHE A 129 -9.52 23.70 22.58
N LYS A 130 -8.40 24.34 22.23
CA LYS A 130 -8.41 25.56 21.40
C LYS A 130 -8.97 25.23 20.01
N GLU A 131 -9.52 26.25 19.33
CA GLU A 131 -10.08 26.16 17.99
C GLU A 131 -9.19 25.35 17.03
N SER A 132 -9.78 24.37 16.34
CA SER A 132 -9.08 23.55 15.35
C SER A 132 -8.59 24.42 14.18
N ASN A 133 -7.37 24.16 13.68
CA ASN A 133 -6.83 24.83 12.49
C ASN A 133 -7.81 24.80 11.31
N LEU A 134 -8.56 23.70 11.16
CA LEU A 134 -9.59 23.56 10.13
C LEU A 134 -10.63 24.70 10.14
N VAL A 135 -11.14 25.09 11.31
CA VAL A 135 -12.12 26.19 11.42
C VAL A 135 -11.46 27.51 11.03
N THR A 136 -10.29 27.80 11.59
CA THR A 136 -9.52 29.02 11.27
C THR A 136 -9.21 29.11 9.77
N TRP A 137 -8.74 28.02 9.17
CA TRP A 137 -8.46 27.94 7.73
C TRP A 137 -9.73 28.10 6.89
N SER A 138 -10.85 27.50 7.32
CA SER A 138 -12.11 27.58 6.59
C SER A 138 -12.64 29.00 6.46
N VAL A 139 -12.39 29.84 7.47
CA VAL A 139 -12.76 31.25 7.46
C VAL A 139 -11.73 32.07 6.70
N ARG A 140 -10.44 31.96 7.07
CA ARG A 140 -9.36 32.79 6.52
C ARG A 140 -9.11 32.54 5.03
N TYR A 141 -9.15 31.28 4.59
CA TYR A 141 -8.83 30.87 3.22
C TYR A 141 -10.07 30.41 2.43
N CYS A 142 -11.27 30.89 2.82
CA CYS A 142 -12.53 30.50 2.18
C CYS A 142 -12.55 30.71 0.66
N GLY A 143 -11.84 31.73 0.15
CA GLY A 143 -11.74 32.02 -1.28
C GLY A 143 -11.05 30.91 -2.08
N ILE A 144 -10.04 30.26 -1.50
CA ILE A 144 -9.35 29.12 -2.11
C ILE A 144 -10.27 27.90 -2.08
N PHE A 145 -10.83 27.58 -0.90
CA PHE A 145 -11.67 26.40 -0.72
C PHE A 145 -12.96 26.42 -1.56
N ARG A 146 -13.57 27.59 -1.79
CA ARG A 146 -14.77 27.71 -2.64
C ARG A 146 -14.49 27.49 -4.13
N ARG A 147 -13.24 27.63 -4.56
CA ARG A 147 -12.82 27.40 -5.95
C ARG A 147 -12.33 25.98 -6.18
N ALA A 148 -11.92 25.28 -5.12
CA ALA A 148 -11.64 23.85 -5.20
C ALA A 148 -12.92 23.06 -5.53
N GLU A 149 -12.81 22.09 -6.42
CA GLU A 149 -13.88 21.16 -6.76
C GLU A 149 -14.15 20.17 -5.63
N LEU A 150 -13.08 19.65 -5.02
CA LEU A 150 -13.15 18.70 -3.90
C LEU A 150 -12.09 18.98 -2.83
N ILE A 151 -12.51 18.81 -1.57
CA ILE A 151 -11.66 18.91 -0.39
C ILE A 151 -11.64 17.56 0.31
N HIS A 152 -10.44 17.06 0.56
CA HIS A 152 -10.17 15.74 1.10
C HIS A 152 -9.54 15.87 2.48
N LEU A 153 -10.28 15.51 3.53
CA LEU A 153 -9.75 15.53 4.88
C LEU A 153 -9.18 14.14 5.20
N LEU A 154 -7.86 14.05 5.31
CA LEU A 154 -7.14 12.79 5.56
C LEU A 154 -7.01 12.48 7.05
N ASP A 155 -7.36 13.43 7.91
CA ASP A 155 -7.33 13.28 9.36
C ASP A 155 -8.45 12.39 9.88
N LEU A 156 -8.19 11.79 11.05
CA LEU A 156 -9.17 11.02 11.78
C LEU A 156 -10.08 11.96 12.59
N PHE A 157 -11.31 12.16 12.14
CA PHE A 157 -12.29 12.98 12.86
C PHE A 157 -12.89 12.21 14.02
N HIS A 158 -12.81 12.79 15.21
CA HIS A 158 -13.52 12.33 16.40
C HIS A 158 -14.78 13.16 16.64
N ASP A 159 -15.67 12.70 17.53
CA ASP A 159 -16.91 13.39 17.89
C ASP A 159 -16.67 14.86 18.33
N ALA A 160 -15.57 15.12 19.03
CA ALA A 160 -15.18 16.47 19.48
C ALA A 160 -14.92 17.45 18.30
N ASN A 161 -14.48 16.94 17.15
CA ASN A 161 -14.13 17.75 15.98
C ASN A 161 -15.29 17.90 14.99
N PHE A 162 -16.45 17.30 15.30
CA PHE A 162 -17.60 17.28 14.39
C PHE A 162 -18.11 18.70 14.07
N HIS A 163 -18.11 19.60 15.04
CA HIS A 163 -18.51 21.00 14.83
C HIS A 163 -17.66 21.72 13.79
N GLY A 164 -16.34 21.47 13.78
CA GLY A 164 -15.44 22.08 12.79
C GLY A 164 -15.76 21.63 11.37
N LEU A 165 -16.14 20.37 11.19
CA LEU A 165 -16.62 19.86 9.91
C LEU A 165 -17.94 20.51 9.48
N LEU A 166 -18.92 20.62 10.40
CA LEU A 166 -20.20 21.27 10.10
C LEU A 166 -19.98 22.71 9.64
N SER A 167 -19.06 23.42 10.28
CA SER A 167 -18.69 24.79 9.92
C SER A 167 -18.10 24.85 8.50
N CYS A 168 -17.22 23.92 8.14
CA CYS A 168 -16.69 23.82 6.78
C CYS A 168 -17.79 23.58 5.74
N ILE A 169 -18.70 22.64 6.01
CA ILE A 169 -19.82 22.32 5.13
C ILE A 169 -20.74 23.53 4.97
N ALA A 170 -21.07 24.23 6.07
CA ALA A 170 -21.87 25.44 6.07
C ALA A 170 -21.23 26.59 5.27
N LEU A 171 -19.90 26.64 5.20
CA LEU A 171 -19.15 27.61 4.40
C LEU A 171 -19.06 27.25 2.89
N GLY A 172 -19.64 26.11 2.51
CA GLY A 172 -19.76 25.66 1.12
C GLY A 172 -18.67 24.70 0.67
N PHE A 173 -17.97 24.03 1.61
CA PHE A 173 -16.94 23.05 1.26
C PHE A 173 -17.55 21.87 0.51
N ARG A 174 -16.97 21.56 -0.65
CA ARG A 174 -17.31 20.36 -1.41
C ARG A 174 -16.42 19.22 -0.94
N LEU A 175 -16.87 18.46 0.04
CA LEU A 175 -16.08 17.36 0.57
C LEU A 175 -16.04 16.20 -0.43
N GLY A 176 -14.83 15.77 -0.76
CA GLY A 176 -14.55 14.61 -1.61
C GLY A 176 -14.13 13.39 -0.80
N SER A 177 -13.41 13.58 0.31
CA SER A 177 -13.13 12.45 1.21
C SER A 177 -12.99 12.83 2.67
N VAL A 178 -13.29 11.89 3.54
CA VAL A 178 -13.22 12.12 4.98
C VAL A 178 -13.11 10.79 5.73
N THR A 179 -12.38 10.79 6.86
CA THR A 179 -12.24 9.64 7.75
C THR A 179 -12.81 9.98 9.11
N PHE A 180 -13.80 9.22 9.57
CA PHE A 180 -14.40 9.40 10.88
C PHE A 180 -14.11 8.23 11.81
N TYR A 181 -14.04 8.58 13.08
CA TYR A 181 -13.96 7.69 14.22
C TYR A 181 -15.02 8.13 15.22
N SER A 182 -16.24 7.68 15.00
CA SER A 182 -17.41 8.10 15.74
C SER A 182 -18.29 6.91 16.09
N ARG A 183 -18.88 6.93 17.29
CA ARG A 183 -19.96 6.00 17.64
C ARG A 183 -21.30 6.41 17.03
N ASN A 184 -21.43 7.68 16.63
CA ASN A 184 -22.64 8.25 16.05
C ASN A 184 -22.45 8.52 14.55
N ALA A 185 -22.17 7.47 13.78
CA ALA A 185 -21.98 7.63 12.34
C ALA A 185 -23.25 8.10 11.63
N GLU A 186 -24.45 7.92 12.20
CA GLU A 186 -25.68 8.41 11.56
C GLU A 186 -25.71 9.94 11.49
N ALA A 187 -25.43 10.64 12.60
CA ALA A 187 -25.34 12.10 12.60
C ALA A 187 -24.27 12.60 11.61
N VAL A 188 -23.16 11.87 11.51
CA VAL A 188 -22.09 12.14 10.55
C VAL A 188 -22.57 11.97 9.12
N LEU A 189 -23.23 10.84 8.83
CA LEU A 189 -23.76 10.55 7.51
C LEU A 189 -24.78 11.63 7.12
N ASP A 190 -25.66 12.04 8.02
CA ASP A 190 -26.71 13.04 7.79
C ASP A 190 -26.17 14.37 7.30
N VAL A 191 -25.04 14.83 7.84
CA VAL A 191 -24.47 16.14 7.48
C VAL A 191 -23.52 16.08 6.29
N CYS A 192 -22.94 14.91 5.99
CA CYS A 192 -22.01 14.77 4.88
C CYS A 192 -22.68 15.06 3.53
N PRO A 193 -22.02 15.84 2.64
CA PRO A 193 -22.59 16.17 1.33
C PRO A 193 -22.60 14.95 0.40
N ASN A 194 -23.49 14.97 -0.58
CA ASN A 194 -23.59 13.90 -1.60
C ASN A 194 -22.41 13.86 -2.58
N THR A 195 -21.52 14.87 -2.56
CA THR A 195 -20.29 14.97 -3.37
C THR A 195 -19.18 14.03 -2.90
N MET A 196 -19.34 13.40 -1.74
CA MET A 196 -18.34 12.50 -1.16
C MET A 196 -18.00 11.36 -2.12
N GLU A 197 -16.71 11.23 -2.44
CA GLU A 197 -16.16 10.15 -3.27
C GLU A 197 -15.54 9.02 -2.43
N LYS A 198 -15.00 9.36 -1.25
CA LYS A 198 -14.38 8.39 -0.34
C LYS A 198 -14.82 8.62 1.10
N LEU A 199 -15.37 7.59 1.73
CA LEU A 199 -15.84 7.64 3.12
C LEU A 199 -15.25 6.50 3.93
N LEU A 200 -14.70 6.82 5.09
CA LEU A 200 -14.14 5.84 6.03
C LEU A 200 -14.83 6.02 7.37
N LEU A 201 -15.55 5.00 7.84
CA LEU A 201 -16.27 5.00 9.10
C LEU A 201 -15.65 3.97 10.05
N ARG A 202 -14.86 4.46 11.00
CA ARG A 202 -14.22 3.68 12.06
C ARG A 202 -15.09 3.65 13.32
N ARG A 203 -15.01 2.56 14.07
CA ARG A 203 -15.75 2.23 15.30
C ARG A 203 -17.27 2.19 15.19
N TYR A 204 -17.78 2.06 13.98
CA TYR A 204 -19.21 1.94 13.78
C TYR A 204 -19.71 0.52 14.06
N GLY A 205 -20.71 0.40 14.93
CA GLY A 205 -21.49 -0.82 15.15
C GLY A 205 -22.88 -0.67 14.53
N MET A 206 -23.30 -1.65 13.73
CA MET A 206 -24.60 -1.71 13.04
C MET A 206 -25.80 -1.72 14.02
N PRO A 207 -27.01 -1.30 13.57
CA PRO A 207 -27.45 -1.18 12.17
C PRO A 207 -27.42 0.23 11.57
N LEU A 208 -26.80 0.38 10.39
CA LEU A 208 -27.00 1.54 9.51
C LEU A 208 -28.47 1.57 9.12
N SER A 209 -29.16 2.66 9.44
CA SER A 209 -30.44 2.96 8.79
C SER A 209 -30.27 2.82 7.26
N SER A 210 -31.12 2.00 6.65
CA SER A 210 -30.97 1.44 5.30
C SER A 210 -30.95 2.48 4.15
N ILE A 211 -31.04 3.77 4.46
CA ILE A 211 -31.25 4.85 3.48
C ILE A 211 -30.08 5.84 3.44
N ALA A 212 -29.31 5.98 4.53
CA ALA A 212 -28.34 7.06 4.67
C ALA A 212 -27.20 7.02 3.63
N LEU A 213 -26.77 5.81 3.21
CA LEU A 213 -25.66 5.66 2.25
C LEU A 213 -26.07 5.84 0.78
N LEU A 214 -27.34 5.63 0.43
CA LEU A 214 -27.83 5.78 -0.95
C LEU A 214 -27.80 7.23 -1.44
N LYS A 215 -27.71 8.20 -0.53
CA LYS A 215 -27.65 9.62 -0.90
C LYS A 215 -26.31 10.03 -1.53
N PHE A 216 -25.24 9.27 -1.28
CA PHE A 216 -23.91 9.57 -1.80
C PHE A 216 -23.73 9.03 -3.22
N ARG A 217 -24.29 9.76 -4.19
CA ARG A 217 -24.29 9.38 -5.61
C ARG A 217 -22.91 9.42 -6.27
N SER A 218 -21.93 10.05 -5.64
CA SER A 218 -20.53 10.09 -6.11
C SER A 218 -19.61 9.13 -5.36
N LEU A 219 -20.12 8.35 -4.40
CA LEU A 219 -19.28 7.52 -3.53
C LEU A 219 -18.67 6.36 -4.32
N LYS A 220 -17.35 6.34 -4.38
CA LYS A 220 -16.53 5.32 -5.06
C LYS A 220 -15.86 4.38 -4.08
N ILE A 221 -15.40 4.90 -2.94
CA ILE A 221 -14.66 4.13 -1.92
C ILE A 221 -15.38 4.22 -0.58
N LEU A 222 -15.70 3.05 -0.01
CA LEU A 222 -16.26 2.96 1.33
C LEU A 222 -15.42 2.00 2.18
N GLU A 223 -14.93 2.48 3.32
CA GLU A 223 -14.31 1.63 4.35
C GLU A 223 -15.15 1.66 5.63
N LEU A 224 -15.46 0.50 6.18
CA LEU A 224 -16.22 0.32 7.41
C LEU A 224 -15.46 -0.60 8.36
N ASP A 225 -15.55 -0.36 9.67
CA ASP A 225 -15.01 -1.32 10.64
C ASP A 225 -15.89 -2.56 10.78
N GLN A 226 -17.21 -2.39 10.79
CA GLN A 226 -18.15 -3.50 10.93
C GLN A 226 -19.34 -3.36 9.99
N GLY A 227 -19.86 -4.49 9.53
CA GLY A 227 -21.06 -4.56 8.71
C GLY A 227 -21.69 -5.95 8.78
N ASP A 228 -22.90 -6.07 8.26
CA ASP A 228 -23.55 -7.35 7.99
C ASP A 228 -24.10 -7.38 6.55
N LEU A 229 -24.61 -8.52 6.10
CA LEU A 229 -25.11 -8.67 4.73
C LEU A 229 -26.29 -7.75 4.37
N ARG A 230 -27.02 -7.17 5.35
CA ARG A 230 -28.12 -6.24 5.09
C ARG A 230 -27.61 -4.89 4.60
N LEU A 231 -26.36 -4.53 4.90
CA LEU A 231 -25.70 -3.32 4.42
C LEU A 231 -25.79 -3.18 2.89
N PHE A 232 -25.67 -4.28 2.15
CA PHE A 232 -25.67 -4.24 0.69
C PHE A 232 -26.98 -3.71 0.08
N LYS A 233 -28.06 -3.59 0.86
CA LYS A 233 -29.29 -2.93 0.40
C LYS A 233 -29.18 -1.40 0.33
N SER A 234 -28.29 -0.83 1.13
CA SER A 234 -28.14 0.62 1.31
C SER A 234 -26.91 1.20 0.62
N LEU A 235 -26.08 0.36 0.00
CA LEU A 235 -24.87 0.80 -0.68
C LEU A 235 -25.19 1.43 -2.06
N PRO A 236 -24.54 2.55 -2.42
CA PRO A 236 -24.69 3.13 -3.75
C PRO A 236 -24.00 2.26 -4.82
N GLN A 237 -24.61 2.15 -6.00
CA GLN A 237 -24.09 1.36 -7.13
C GLN A 237 -22.83 1.96 -7.78
N THR A 238 -22.44 3.17 -7.38
CA THR A 238 -21.22 3.87 -7.83
C THR A 238 -19.94 3.37 -7.15
N LEU A 239 -20.06 2.54 -6.11
CA LEU A 239 -18.90 1.99 -5.41
C LEU A 239 -18.01 1.18 -6.35
N SER A 240 -16.73 1.51 -6.37
CA SER A 240 -15.68 0.74 -7.03
C SER A 240 -14.83 -0.05 -6.04
N THR A 241 -14.71 0.43 -4.79
CA THR A 241 -13.97 -0.23 -3.72
C THR A 241 -14.80 -0.25 -2.43
N LEU A 242 -14.91 -1.43 -1.83
CA LEU A 242 -15.57 -1.62 -0.54
C LEU A 242 -14.67 -2.43 0.39
N LYS A 243 -14.41 -1.89 1.57
CA LYS A 243 -13.64 -2.56 2.62
C LYS A 243 -14.45 -2.62 3.90
N ILE A 244 -14.58 -3.80 4.49
CA ILE A 244 -15.30 -4.02 5.73
C ILE A 244 -14.40 -4.81 6.67
N GLU A 245 -13.85 -4.21 7.72
CA GLU A 245 -12.91 -4.90 8.60
C GLU A 245 -13.53 -6.15 9.22
N ILE A 246 -14.81 -6.14 9.62
CA ILE A 246 -15.55 -7.32 10.08
C ILE A 246 -16.92 -7.37 9.42
N LEU A 247 -17.15 -8.35 8.54
CA LEU A 247 -18.44 -8.60 7.90
C LEU A 247 -19.11 -9.85 8.49
N VAL A 248 -20.27 -9.63 9.12
CA VAL A 248 -21.09 -10.69 9.70
C VAL A 248 -21.98 -11.32 8.63
N THR A 249 -21.78 -12.61 8.37
CA THR A 249 -22.41 -13.35 7.26
C THR A 249 -23.56 -14.27 7.69
N ASN A 250 -23.78 -14.41 8.99
CA ASN A 250 -24.75 -15.34 9.61
C ASN A 250 -25.99 -14.66 10.21
N VAL A 251 -26.25 -13.41 9.83
CA VAL A 251 -27.49 -12.74 10.19
C VAL A 251 -28.70 -13.40 9.50
N ASN A 252 -29.91 -13.16 10.01
CA ASN A 252 -31.18 -13.55 9.38
C ASN A 252 -31.39 -12.80 8.04
N PHE A 253 -30.54 -13.09 7.08
CA PHE A 253 -30.53 -12.54 5.73
C PHE A 253 -31.46 -13.40 4.86
N ASN A 254 -32.58 -12.84 4.41
CA ASN A 254 -33.48 -13.58 3.53
C ASN A 254 -32.90 -13.57 2.11
N ARG A 255 -32.73 -14.75 1.50
CA ARG A 255 -32.16 -14.91 0.14
C ARG A 255 -33.05 -14.25 -0.93
N ASP A 256 -34.33 -14.09 -0.66
CA ASP A 256 -35.29 -13.44 -1.56
C ASP A 256 -35.20 -11.90 -1.50
N GLU A 257 -34.37 -11.35 -0.62
CA GLU A 257 -34.16 -9.91 -0.56
C GLU A 257 -33.47 -9.39 -1.82
N LYS A 258 -34.07 -8.35 -2.41
CA LYS A 258 -33.53 -7.71 -3.60
C LYS A 258 -32.27 -6.92 -3.26
N ILE A 259 -31.11 -7.56 -3.35
CA ILE A 259 -29.81 -6.88 -3.32
C ILE A 259 -29.58 -6.24 -4.72
N PRO A 260 -29.24 -4.94 -4.79
CA PRO A 260 -28.86 -4.32 -6.05
C PRO A 260 -27.60 -4.98 -6.64
N ILE A 261 -27.48 -4.91 -7.97
CA ILE A 261 -26.22 -5.26 -8.65
C ILE A 261 -25.25 -4.09 -8.47
N PHE A 262 -23.97 -4.39 -8.24
CA PHE A 262 -22.91 -3.38 -8.13
C PHE A 262 -22.01 -3.45 -9.36
N PRO A 263 -22.38 -2.80 -10.47
CA PRO A 263 -21.66 -2.92 -11.73
C PRO A 263 -20.26 -2.31 -11.66
N ASN A 264 -20.01 -1.35 -10.77
CA ASN A 264 -18.73 -0.66 -10.69
C ASN A 264 -17.75 -1.30 -9.69
N LEU A 265 -18.23 -2.20 -8.82
CA LEU A 265 -17.45 -2.74 -7.72
C LEU A 265 -16.40 -3.72 -8.26
N ASN A 266 -15.14 -3.30 -8.21
CA ASN A 266 -14.01 -4.04 -8.75
C ASN A 266 -13.02 -4.51 -7.67
N SER A 267 -13.08 -3.94 -6.47
CA SER A 267 -12.26 -4.33 -5.32
C SER A 267 -13.11 -4.50 -4.07
N PHE A 268 -13.01 -5.66 -3.43
CA PHE A 268 -13.69 -5.97 -2.18
C PHE A 268 -12.71 -6.55 -1.16
N GLN A 269 -12.69 -5.96 0.04
CA GLN A 269 -11.92 -6.48 1.16
C GLN A 269 -12.84 -6.70 2.36
N ALA A 270 -12.76 -7.88 2.98
CA ALA A 270 -13.46 -8.10 4.24
C ALA A 270 -12.75 -9.09 5.17
N SER A 271 -12.99 -8.97 6.48
CA SER A 271 -12.79 -10.13 7.36
C SER A 271 -14.10 -10.82 7.66
N LEU A 272 -14.12 -12.13 7.49
CA LEU A 272 -15.27 -12.99 7.70
C LEU A 272 -14.97 -13.92 8.88
N ARG A 273 -16.00 -14.36 9.62
CA ARG A 273 -15.82 -15.43 10.64
C ARG A 273 -16.20 -16.81 10.11
N GLU A 274 -17.11 -16.85 9.15
CA GLU A 274 -17.61 -18.03 8.45
C GLU A 274 -18.15 -17.60 7.08
N ALA A 275 -18.30 -18.54 6.14
CA ALA A 275 -18.85 -18.23 4.81
C ALA A 275 -20.29 -17.72 4.90
N GLY A 276 -21.13 -18.37 5.72
CA GLY A 276 -22.53 -18.02 5.93
C GLY A 276 -23.28 -17.86 4.60
N LYS A 277 -23.94 -16.71 4.41
CA LYS A 277 -24.64 -16.36 3.14
C LYS A 277 -23.82 -15.41 2.25
N PHE A 278 -22.49 -15.38 2.39
CA PHE A 278 -21.66 -14.46 1.59
C PHE A 278 -21.79 -14.67 0.08
N SER A 279 -21.90 -15.92 -0.38
CA SER A 279 -22.06 -16.25 -1.79
C SER A 279 -23.30 -15.63 -2.45
N SER A 280 -24.39 -15.40 -1.70
CA SER A 280 -25.57 -14.72 -2.25
C SER A 280 -25.35 -13.24 -2.56
N VAL A 281 -24.32 -12.64 -1.96
CA VAL A 281 -23.96 -11.24 -2.16
C VAL A 281 -22.86 -11.11 -3.22
N VAL A 282 -21.81 -11.92 -3.16
CA VAL A 282 -20.66 -11.75 -4.06
C VAL A 282 -21.05 -11.94 -5.53
N GLY A 283 -22.05 -12.79 -5.82
CA GLY A 283 -22.62 -12.95 -7.16
C GLY A 283 -23.30 -11.69 -7.73
N LYS A 284 -23.45 -10.62 -6.93
CA LYS A 284 -23.96 -9.30 -7.36
C LYS A 284 -22.84 -8.35 -7.80
N PHE A 285 -21.59 -8.80 -7.83
CA PHE A 285 -20.41 -8.02 -8.21
C PHE A 285 -19.83 -8.50 -9.54
N PRO A 286 -20.52 -8.28 -10.68
CA PRO A 286 -20.16 -8.90 -11.97
C PRO A 286 -18.77 -8.50 -12.48
N ASN A 287 -18.22 -7.38 -12.00
CA ASN A 287 -16.92 -6.83 -12.42
C ASN A 287 -15.86 -6.91 -11.31
N LEU A 288 -16.05 -7.77 -10.30
CA LEU A 288 -15.09 -7.94 -9.23
C LEU A 288 -13.78 -8.53 -9.78
N LYS A 289 -12.67 -7.82 -9.56
CA LYS A 289 -11.32 -8.20 -10.01
C LYS A 289 -10.36 -8.47 -8.85
N SER A 290 -10.48 -7.72 -7.76
CA SER A 290 -9.65 -7.87 -6.56
C SER A 290 -10.50 -8.28 -5.37
N LEU A 291 -10.13 -9.38 -4.71
CA LEU A 291 -10.79 -9.92 -3.53
C LEU A 291 -9.76 -10.18 -2.43
N SER A 292 -9.93 -9.53 -1.28
CA SER A 292 -9.09 -9.73 -0.10
C SER A 292 -9.92 -10.19 1.09
N LEU A 293 -9.74 -11.43 1.52
CA LEU A 293 -10.48 -12.02 2.63
C LEU A 293 -9.55 -12.40 3.78
N HIS A 294 -9.92 -12.02 4.99
CA HIS A 294 -9.29 -12.50 6.23
C HIS A 294 -10.33 -13.34 6.99
N ASN A 295 -10.09 -14.62 7.24
CA ASN A 295 -11.06 -15.45 7.93
C ASN A 295 -10.42 -16.62 8.65
N THR A 296 -10.91 -16.96 9.83
CA THR A 296 -10.44 -18.08 10.66
C THR A 296 -11.32 -19.34 10.62
N GLY A 297 -12.44 -19.36 9.89
CA GLY A 297 -13.49 -20.39 9.98
C GLY A 297 -14.20 -20.78 8.68
N ILE A 298 -13.72 -20.36 7.51
CA ILE A 298 -14.18 -20.95 6.22
C ILE A 298 -13.50 -22.30 6.04
N THR A 299 -14.30 -23.33 5.78
CA THR A 299 -13.84 -24.70 5.51
C THR A 299 -13.62 -24.99 4.03
N SER A 300 -14.31 -24.28 3.14
CA SER A 300 -14.19 -24.47 1.68
C SER A 300 -14.29 -23.14 0.94
N PHE A 301 -13.38 -22.94 -0.02
CA PHE A 301 -13.38 -21.75 -0.88
C PHE A 301 -14.60 -21.69 -1.81
N ASP A 302 -15.15 -22.84 -2.20
CA ASP A 302 -16.33 -22.90 -3.08
C ASP A 302 -17.58 -22.32 -2.40
N GLU A 303 -17.67 -22.34 -1.07
CA GLU A 303 -18.79 -21.75 -0.30
C GLU A 303 -18.88 -20.22 -0.46
N LEU A 304 -17.77 -19.58 -0.84
CA LEU A 304 -17.71 -18.13 -1.01
C LEU A 304 -18.39 -17.67 -2.29
N GLY A 305 -18.55 -18.54 -3.28
CA GLY A 305 -19.17 -18.19 -4.58
C GLY A 305 -18.37 -17.15 -5.36
N VAL A 306 -17.05 -17.11 -5.18
CA VAL A 306 -16.16 -16.12 -5.82
C VAL A 306 -16.26 -16.22 -7.35
N PRO A 307 -16.49 -15.12 -8.07
CA PRO A 307 -16.58 -15.15 -9.53
C PRO A 307 -15.24 -15.48 -10.19
N GLU A 308 -15.28 -16.11 -11.37
CA GLU A 308 -14.07 -16.46 -12.14
C GLU A 308 -13.33 -15.25 -12.73
N THR A 309 -13.91 -14.04 -12.65
CA THR A 309 -13.33 -12.77 -13.12
C THR A 309 -12.22 -12.22 -12.22
N ILE A 310 -11.93 -12.87 -11.09
CA ILE A 310 -10.90 -12.44 -10.16
C ILE A 310 -9.51 -12.56 -10.79
N THR A 311 -8.77 -11.45 -10.73
CA THR A 311 -7.38 -11.36 -11.18
C THR A 311 -6.39 -11.14 -10.02
N ASP A 312 -6.85 -10.64 -8.87
CA ASP A 312 -6.06 -10.44 -7.66
C ASP A 312 -6.79 -11.04 -6.45
N LEU A 313 -6.21 -12.09 -5.85
CA LEU A 313 -6.79 -12.79 -4.72
C LEU A 313 -5.84 -12.77 -3.53
N LYS A 314 -6.34 -12.29 -2.38
CA LYS A 314 -5.63 -12.31 -1.11
C LYS A 314 -6.44 -13.04 -0.07
N LEU A 315 -5.87 -14.09 0.53
CA LEU A 315 -6.55 -14.90 1.54
C LEU A 315 -5.67 -14.96 2.79
N SER A 316 -6.27 -14.73 3.95
CA SER A 316 -5.60 -14.79 5.25
C SER A 316 -6.37 -15.73 6.18
N ASP A 317 -5.68 -16.70 6.76
CA ASP A 317 -6.18 -17.73 7.69
C ASP A 317 -7.31 -18.65 7.16
N VAL A 318 -7.62 -18.57 5.86
CA VAL A 318 -8.65 -19.41 5.22
C VAL A 318 -8.10 -20.80 4.98
N LEU A 319 -8.79 -21.87 5.41
CA LEU A 319 -8.48 -23.21 4.95
C LEU A 319 -9.01 -23.36 3.53
N VAL A 320 -8.12 -23.58 2.57
CA VAL A 320 -8.49 -23.65 1.17
C VAL A 320 -8.00 -24.97 0.58
N ASP A 321 -8.89 -25.66 -0.12
CA ASP A 321 -8.49 -26.67 -1.09
C ASP A 321 -7.90 -25.98 -2.32
N GLY A 322 -6.65 -26.31 -2.66
CA GLY A 322 -5.98 -25.79 -3.84
C GLY A 322 -6.79 -26.00 -5.12
N ALA A 323 -7.60 -27.08 -5.20
CA ALA A 323 -8.44 -27.37 -6.37
C ALA A 323 -9.51 -26.31 -6.64
N SER A 324 -10.10 -25.72 -5.60
CA SER A 324 -11.13 -24.68 -5.77
C SER A 324 -10.54 -23.37 -6.30
N ILE A 325 -9.32 -22.99 -5.88
CA ILE A 325 -8.64 -21.79 -6.38
C ILE A 325 -8.29 -21.95 -7.87
N LYS A 326 -7.89 -23.14 -8.32
CA LYS A 326 -7.49 -23.41 -9.73
C LYS A 326 -8.56 -23.07 -10.77
N LYS A 327 -9.83 -22.98 -10.38
CA LYS A 327 -10.93 -22.56 -11.27
C LYS A 327 -10.73 -21.10 -11.76
N LEU A 328 -10.00 -20.28 -11.01
CA LEU A 328 -9.68 -18.89 -11.35
C LEU A 328 -8.56 -18.81 -12.39
N ARG A 329 -8.84 -19.22 -13.63
CA ARG A 329 -7.84 -19.27 -14.73
C ARG A 329 -7.26 -17.89 -15.10
N GLN A 330 -7.97 -16.80 -14.80
CA GLN A 330 -7.56 -15.41 -15.06
C GLN A 330 -6.73 -14.79 -13.91
N LEU A 331 -6.43 -15.57 -12.86
CA LEU A 331 -5.74 -15.08 -11.68
C LEU A 331 -4.30 -14.65 -12.02
N MET A 332 -4.00 -13.37 -11.81
CA MET A 332 -2.67 -12.77 -12.07
C MET A 332 -1.84 -12.60 -10.80
N SER A 333 -2.50 -12.48 -9.64
CA SER A 333 -1.87 -12.24 -8.35
C SER A 333 -2.56 -13.07 -7.28
N LEU A 334 -1.78 -13.89 -6.57
CA LEU A 334 -2.23 -14.73 -5.47
C LEU A 334 -1.35 -14.47 -4.24
N GLU A 335 -1.96 -14.00 -3.16
CA GLU A 335 -1.32 -13.76 -1.86
C GLU A 335 -2.02 -14.58 -0.78
N LEU A 336 -1.30 -15.52 -0.18
CA LEU A 336 -1.80 -16.40 0.87
C LEU A 336 -1.07 -16.08 2.17
N TYR A 337 -1.81 -15.69 3.19
CA TYR A 337 -1.35 -15.57 4.56
C TYR A 337 -1.91 -16.73 5.38
N GLN A 338 -1.25 -17.88 5.36
CA GLN A 338 -1.81 -19.14 5.85
C GLN A 338 -0.79 -19.92 6.66
N ARG A 339 -1.28 -20.84 7.50
CA ARG A 339 -0.43 -21.72 8.31
C ARG A 339 0.29 -22.77 7.48
N SER A 340 -0.34 -23.25 6.40
CA SER A 340 0.19 -24.24 5.48
C SER A 340 -0.16 -23.86 4.04
N LEU A 341 0.70 -24.26 3.10
CA LEU A 341 0.42 -24.11 1.68
C LEU A 341 -0.70 -25.10 1.29
N PRO A 342 -1.77 -24.66 0.61
CA PRO A 342 -2.83 -25.57 0.18
C PRO A 342 -2.27 -26.72 -0.64
N GLU A 343 -2.64 -27.95 -0.26
CA GLU A 343 -2.27 -29.13 -1.02
C GLU A 343 -2.73 -28.98 -2.48
N ARG A 344 -1.92 -29.53 -3.39
CA ARG A 344 -2.20 -29.55 -4.82
C ARG A 344 -2.32 -28.18 -5.48
N LEU A 345 -2.07 -27.05 -4.81
CA LEU A 345 -2.16 -25.73 -5.45
C LEU A 345 -1.27 -25.62 -6.70
N PHE A 346 -0.07 -26.20 -6.63
CA PHE A 346 0.94 -26.23 -7.70
C PHE A 346 1.39 -27.66 -8.01
N ASP A 347 0.46 -28.55 -8.34
CA ASP A 347 0.74 -29.92 -8.79
C ASP A 347 0.92 -30.06 -10.31
N ASP A 348 0.65 -28.98 -11.05
CA ASP A 348 0.73 -28.88 -12.50
C ASP A 348 1.13 -27.43 -12.88
N GLU A 349 2.03 -27.29 -13.84
CA GLU A 349 2.54 -26.00 -14.33
C GLU A 349 1.51 -25.27 -15.20
N ASP A 350 0.53 -25.98 -15.75
CA ASP A 350 -0.59 -25.42 -16.52
C ASP A 350 -1.69 -24.82 -15.62
N ASN A 351 -1.56 -24.97 -14.29
CA ASN A 351 -2.41 -24.28 -13.33
C ASN A 351 -2.07 -22.79 -13.31
N PHE A 352 -3.10 -21.95 -13.36
CA PHE A 352 -2.97 -20.49 -13.35
C PHE A 352 -2.09 -19.94 -14.50
N PRO A 353 -2.50 -20.11 -15.76
CA PRO A 353 -1.71 -19.70 -16.92
C PRO A 353 -1.33 -18.21 -16.89
N GLU A 354 -2.13 -17.37 -16.25
CA GLU A 354 -1.91 -15.91 -16.16
C GLU A 354 -1.21 -15.44 -14.88
N LEU A 355 -0.82 -16.35 -13.96
CA LEU A 355 -0.30 -15.98 -12.64
C LEU A 355 1.10 -15.37 -12.73
N ARG A 356 1.21 -14.08 -12.40
CA ARG A 356 2.48 -13.33 -12.43
C ARG A 356 3.09 -13.12 -11.05
N VAL A 357 2.25 -13.02 -10.02
CA VAL A 357 2.68 -12.75 -8.65
C VAL A 357 2.15 -13.83 -7.73
N PHE A 358 3.06 -14.51 -7.04
CA PHE A 358 2.72 -15.43 -5.98
C PHE A 358 3.42 -15.04 -4.69
N LYS A 359 2.64 -14.94 -3.61
CA LYS A 359 3.15 -14.68 -2.27
C LYS A 359 2.56 -15.67 -1.30
N PHE A 360 3.41 -16.36 -0.56
CA PHE A 360 3.02 -17.20 0.56
C PHE A 360 3.70 -16.68 1.81
N LEU A 361 2.89 -16.32 2.81
CA LEU A 361 3.31 -15.72 4.06
C LEU A 361 2.74 -16.57 5.20
N GLN A 362 3.61 -17.16 6.00
CA GLN A 362 3.24 -17.86 7.21
C GLN A 362 3.21 -16.86 8.37
N PRO A 363 2.15 -16.83 9.20
CA PRO A 363 2.12 -15.98 10.38
C PRO A 363 3.33 -16.28 11.30
N GLY A 364 4.24 -15.32 11.42
CA GLY A 364 5.44 -15.46 12.25
C GLY A 364 5.12 -15.56 13.74
N GLY A 365 6.03 -16.20 14.51
CA GLY A 365 6.00 -16.17 15.98
C GLY A 365 5.71 -17.48 16.71
N MET A 366 5.51 -18.59 15.99
CA MET A 366 5.23 -19.89 16.63
C MET A 366 6.30 -20.94 16.26
N PRO A 367 7.39 -21.07 17.04
CA PRO A 367 8.47 -22.04 16.78
C PRO A 367 8.02 -23.51 16.89
N TYR A 368 6.82 -23.77 17.43
CA TYR A 368 6.33 -25.11 17.73
C TYR A 368 5.64 -25.83 16.55
N TYR A 369 5.49 -25.18 15.40
CA TYR A 369 4.84 -25.79 14.21
C TYR A 369 5.83 -26.29 13.14
N GLN A 370 6.97 -26.86 13.56
CA GLN A 370 7.89 -27.57 12.64
C GLN A 370 7.24 -28.76 11.91
N ALA A 371 6.01 -29.15 12.28
CA ALA A 371 5.28 -30.25 11.64
C ALA A 371 4.87 -29.99 10.18
N TRP A 372 5.01 -28.75 9.66
CA TRP A 372 4.52 -28.38 8.33
C TRP A 372 5.63 -27.80 7.46
N ILE A 373 6.70 -28.58 7.25
CA ILE A 373 7.74 -28.23 6.29
C ILE A 373 7.23 -28.56 4.89
N CYS A 374 7.01 -27.53 4.06
CA CYS A 374 6.65 -27.73 2.66
C CYS A 374 7.90 -28.00 1.82
N ASN A 375 7.91 -29.10 1.05
CA ASN A 375 9.02 -29.39 0.16
C ASN A 375 8.90 -28.53 -1.12
N LEU A 376 9.77 -27.52 -1.24
CA LEU A 376 9.75 -26.57 -2.35
C LEU A 376 10.00 -27.27 -3.70
N ASN A 377 10.77 -28.37 -3.71
CA ASN A 377 11.05 -29.15 -4.91
C ASN A 377 9.82 -29.86 -5.48
N GLN A 378 8.74 -29.99 -4.72
CA GLN A 378 7.49 -30.62 -5.18
C GLN A 378 6.55 -29.61 -5.86
N LEU A 379 6.83 -28.31 -5.78
CA LEU A 379 5.98 -27.29 -6.38
C LEU A 379 6.25 -27.17 -7.88
N ARG A 380 5.22 -27.42 -8.68
CA ARG A 380 5.20 -27.18 -10.13
C ARG A 380 4.59 -25.81 -10.41
N LEU A 381 5.44 -24.80 -10.38
CA LEU A 381 5.05 -23.39 -10.47
C LEU A 381 4.84 -22.99 -11.95
N PRO A 382 3.81 -22.18 -12.27
CA PRO A 382 3.54 -21.78 -13.64
C PRO A 382 4.65 -20.91 -14.24
N LEU A 383 4.93 -21.11 -15.53
CA LEU A 383 5.97 -20.41 -16.28
C LEU A 383 5.71 -18.90 -16.44
N SER A 384 4.47 -18.46 -16.26
CA SER A 384 4.05 -17.06 -16.30
C SER A 384 4.49 -16.25 -15.08
N LEU A 385 4.94 -16.91 -14.01
CA LEU A 385 5.37 -16.23 -12.79
C LEU A 385 6.54 -15.27 -13.05
N ARG A 386 6.44 -14.11 -12.42
CA ARG A 386 7.44 -13.02 -12.46
C ARG A 386 7.92 -12.64 -11.07
N VAL A 387 7.08 -12.79 -10.04
CA VAL A 387 7.46 -12.49 -8.66
C VAL A 387 7.02 -13.62 -7.75
N ILE A 388 7.97 -14.16 -6.99
CA ILE A 388 7.73 -15.15 -5.93
C ILE A 388 8.24 -14.56 -4.62
N LYS A 389 7.38 -14.54 -3.60
CA LYS A 389 7.77 -14.28 -2.21
C LYS A 389 7.29 -15.43 -1.33
N LEU A 390 8.23 -16.17 -0.77
CA LEU A 390 7.98 -17.25 0.18
C LEU A 390 8.52 -16.83 1.54
N ASP A 391 7.65 -16.76 2.54
CA ASP A 391 7.98 -16.43 3.93
C ASP A 391 7.38 -17.52 4.81
N ALA A 392 8.05 -18.67 4.85
CA ALA A 392 7.63 -19.86 5.60
C ALA A 392 8.76 -20.89 5.65
N TYR A 393 8.58 -21.93 6.48
CA TYR A 393 9.49 -23.06 6.57
C TYR A 393 9.40 -23.99 5.35
N PHE A 394 10.11 -23.66 4.29
CA PHE A 394 10.27 -24.51 3.11
C PHE A 394 11.54 -25.37 3.19
N LEU A 395 11.47 -26.62 2.76
CA LEU A 395 12.64 -27.47 2.49
C LEU A 395 13.07 -27.27 1.03
N CYS A 396 14.31 -26.85 0.82
CA CYS A 396 14.89 -26.67 -0.51
C CYS A 396 16.16 -27.53 -0.65
N THR A 397 16.20 -28.36 -1.69
CA THR A 397 17.38 -29.18 -2.05
C THR A 397 17.88 -28.81 -3.44
N PHE A 398 17.02 -28.90 -4.46
CA PHE A 398 17.37 -28.70 -5.88
C PHE A 398 16.27 -27.96 -6.65
N TRP A 399 15.59 -27.00 -6.01
CA TRP A 399 14.46 -26.32 -6.62
C TRP A 399 14.91 -25.39 -7.75
N MET A 400 14.24 -25.50 -8.89
CA MET A 400 14.45 -24.64 -10.05
C MET A 400 13.30 -23.62 -10.14
N PRO A 401 13.58 -22.31 -10.03
CA PRO A 401 12.57 -21.28 -10.23
C PRO A 401 12.12 -21.20 -11.71
N PRO A 402 10.90 -20.67 -11.98
CA PRO A 402 10.45 -20.42 -13.35
C PRO A 402 11.45 -19.54 -14.13
N PRO A 403 11.71 -19.84 -15.42
CA PRO A 403 12.79 -19.19 -16.19
C PRO A 403 12.54 -17.69 -16.47
N GLY A 404 11.30 -17.22 -16.40
CA GLY A 404 10.95 -15.81 -16.57
C GLY A 404 10.88 -15.02 -15.26
N LEU A 405 11.31 -15.58 -14.13
CA LEU A 405 11.21 -14.94 -12.82
C LEU A 405 12.08 -13.68 -12.76
N GLN A 406 11.49 -12.58 -12.26
CA GLN A 406 12.13 -11.27 -12.13
C GLN A 406 12.41 -10.88 -10.68
N GLY A 407 11.64 -11.42 -9.73
CA GLY A 407 11.82 -11.18 -8.30
C GLY A 407 11.65 -12.46 -7.51
N LEU A 408 12.64 -12.77 -6.67
CA LEU A 408 12.62 -13.92 -5.76
C LEU A 408 12.90 -13.44 -4.33
N THR A 409 12.05 -13.84 -3.39
CA THR A 409 12.28 -13.68 -1.96
C THR A 409 12.07 -15.03 -1.29
N LEU A 410 13.11 -15.54 -0.66
CA LEU A 410 13.09 -16.74 0.16
C LEU A 410 13.37 -16.32 1.60
N GLN A 411 12.36 -16.45 2.45
CA GLN A 411 12.43 -16.13 3.87
C GLN A 411 12.08 -17.37 4.68
N GLN A 412 12.86 -17.64 5.75
CA GLN A 412 12.69 -18.81 6.62
C GLN A 412 12.83 -20.17 5.90
N THR A 413 13.50 -20.22 4.76
CA THR A 413 13.75 -21.45 4.00
C THR A 413 14.90 -22.26 4.62
N TYR A 414 14.71 -23.58 4.73
CA TYR A 414 15.73 -24.56 5.11
C TYR A 414 16.39 -25.14 3.87
N PHE A 415 17.69 -24.84 3.69
CA PHE A 415 18.51 -25.45 2.66
C PHE A 415 19.21 -26.69 3.24
N VAL A 416 19.00 -27.85 2.60
CA VAL A 416 19.62 -29.11 3.03
C VAL A 416 21.07 -29.18 2.60
N ASP A 417 21.34 -28.70 1.39
CA ASP A 417 22.65 -28.71 0.75
C ASP A 417 23.12 -27.27 0.46
N PHE A 418 24.20 -27.14 -0.31
CA PHE A 418 24.67 -25.85 -0.80
C PHE A 418 23.60 -25.14 -1.64
N PHE A 419 23.60 -23.80 -1.60
CA PHE A 419 22.75 -23.01 -2.46
C PHE A 419 23.28 -23.03 -3.89
N THR A 420 22.87 -24.03 -4.66
CA THR A 420 23.22 -24.17 -6.08
C THR A 420 22.05 -24.02 -7.07
N PRO A 421 20.94 -23.29 -6.77
CA PRO A 421 19.90 -23.12 -7.77
C PRO A 421 20.43 -22.26 -8.92
N LEU A 422 20.15 -22.70 -10.15
CA LEU A 422 20.36 -21.89 -11.34
C LEU A 422 19.38 -20.71 -11.29
N LEU A 423 19.90 -19.51 -11.01
CA LEU A 423 19.09 -18.30 -10.96
C LEU A 423 18.67 -17.92 -12.39
N PRO A 424 17.41 -17.54 -12.64
CA PRO A 424 16.95 -17.15 -13.97
C PRO A 424 17.68 -15.90 -14.44
N ILE A 425 18.07 -15.86 -15.72
CA ILE A 425 18.76 -14.71 -16.32
C ILE A 425 17.94 -13.42 -16.26
N THR A 426 16.62 -13.52 -16.11
CA THR A 426 15.70 -12.38 -15.99
C THR A 426 15.57 -11.84 -14.57
N LEU A 427 16.24 -12.44 -13.58
CA LEU A 427 16.07 -12.08 -12.18
C LEU A 427 16.71 -10.71 -11.90
N THR A 428 15.87 -9.75 -11.53
CA THR A 428 16.29 -8.37 -11.20
C THR A 428 16.38 -8.12 -9.70
N ARG A 429 15.72 -8.96 -8.88
CA ARG A 429 15.71 -8.82 -7.42
C ARG A 429 15.81 -10.17 -6.74
N LEU A 430 16.78 -10.30 -5.85
CA LEU A 430 16.96 -11.48 -5.01
C LEU A 430 17.01 -11.08 -3.54
N ALA A 431 16.21 -11.74 -2.72
CA ALA A 431 16.26 -11.63 -1.27
C ALA A 431 16.30 -13.02 -0.60
N ILE A 432 17.31 -13.25 0.24
CA ILE A 432 17.47 -14.43 1.07
C ILE A 432 17.52 -13.95 2.53
N VAL A 433 16.47 -14.28 3.29
CA VAL A 433 16.21 -13.67 4.60
C VAL A 433 15.96 -14.74 5.67
N SER A 434 16.69 -14.70 6.78
CA SER A 434 16.44 -15.59 7.92
C SER A 434 16.43 -17.08 7.53
N THR A 435 17.36 -17.51 6.68
CA THR A 435 17.44 -18.90 6.17
C THR A 435 18.57 -19.69 6.83
N THR A 436 18.65 -21.00 6.57
CA THR A 436 19.74 -21.87 7.06
C THR A 436 20.92 -21.97 6.09
N ILE A 437 21.03 -21.07 5.11
CA ILE A 437 22.10 -21.09 4.12
C ILE A 437 23.47 -20.95 4.79
N GLU A 438 24.39 -21.89 4.52
CA GLU A 438 25.73 -21.88 5.11
C GLU A 438 26.78 -21.17 4.24
N SER A 439 26.64 -21.24 2.92
CA SER A 439 27.57 -20.65 1.96
C SER A 439 26.82 -20.21 0.70
N MET A 440 27.26 -19.09 0.14
CA MET A 440 26.89 -18.59 -1.19
C MET A 440 28.12 -18.48 -2.10
N ASP A 441 29.11 -19.34 -1.87
CA ASP A 441 30.32 -19.34 -2.67
C ASP A 441 30.04 -19.84 -4.09
N CYS A 442 30.74 -19.27 -5.06
CA CYS A 442 30.60 -19.61 -6.48
C CYS A 442 29.19 -19.39 -7.07
N VAL A 443 28.33 -18.60 -6.40
CA VAL A 443 27.02 -18.24 -6.95
C VAL A 443 27.20 -17.23 -8.09
N GLU A 444 26.72 -17.61 -9.27
CA GLU A 444 26.62 -16.72 -10.44
C GLU A 444 25.28 -15.98 -10.41
N PHE A 445 25.33 -14.69 -10.10
CA PHE A 445 24.17 -13.82 -10.18
C PHE A 445 23.92 -13.41 -11.64
N PRO A 446 22.66 -13.26 -12.06
CA PRO A 446 22.36 -12.84 -13.42
C PRO A 446 22.74 -11.37 -13.66
N ASP A 447 23.21 -11.03 -14.87
CA ASP A 447 23.66 -9.68 -15.24
C ASP A 447 22.59 -8.59 -15.06
N ALA A 448 21.31 -8.97 -15.11
CA ALA A 448 20.17 -8.09 -14.93
C ALA A 448 19.85 -7.80 -13.44
N LEU A 449 20.63 -8.33 -12.49
CA LEU A 449 20.37 -8.16 -11.06
C LEU A 449 20.56 -6.69 -10.64
N LEU A 450 19.48 -6.08 -10.13
CA LEU A 450 19.45 -4.69 -9.65
C LEU A 450 19.57 -4.61 -8.13
N GLU A 451 18.93 -5.53 -7.40
CA GLU A 451 18.87 -5.51 -5.93
C GLU A 451 19.18 -6.89 -5.35
N LEU A 452 20.19 -6.95 -4.48
CA LEU A 452 20.56 -8.14 -3.70
C LEU A 452 20.39 -7.87 -2.20
N ARG A 453 19.65 -8.74 -1.51
CA ARG A 453 19.42 -8.65 -0.06
C ARG A 453 19.71 -9.98 0.62
N ILE A 454 20.75 -10.02 1.44
CA ILE A 454 21.15 -11.17 2.26
C ILE A 454 21.07 -10.76 3.72
N LEU A 455 19.95 -11.11 4.37
CA LEU A 455 19.59 -10.57 5.67
C LEU A 455 19.41 -11.69 6.70
N GLU A 456 19.95 -11.50 7.90
CA GLU A 456 19.59 -12.33 9.06
C GLU A 456 19.85 -13.84 8.87
N ASN A 457 20.85 -14.26 8.08
CA ASN A 457 21.18 -15.68 7.91
C ASN A 457 22.22 -16.09 8.96
N PRO A 458 21.83 -16.72 10.09
CA PRO A 458 22.73 -16.99 11.21
C PRO A 458 23.86 -17.96 10.85
N GLU A 459 23.62 -18.84 9.88
CA GLU A 459 24.54 -19.90 9.47
C GLU A 459 25.45 -19.52 8.29
N LEU A 460 25.23 -18.37 7.65
CA LEU A 460 25.99 -17.96 6.47
C LEU A 460 27.44 -17.59 6.85
N LYS A 461 28.40 -18.37 6.34
CA LYS A 461 29.85 -18.25 6.65
C LYS A 461 30.61 -17.48 5.57
N SER A 462 30.25 -17.65 4.30
CA SER A 462 31.00 -17.10 3.15
C SER A 462 30.11 -16.78 1.95
N MET A 463 30.53 -15.77 1.20
CA MET A 463 29.99 -15.39 -0.10
C MET A 463 31.13 -14.89 -1.01
N VAL A 464 32.02 -15.81 -1.40
CA VAL A 464 33.22 -15.54 -2.20
C VAL A 464 33.18 -16.27 -3.54
N TYR A 465 34.00 -15.80 -4.49
CA TYR A 465 34.03 -16.31 -5.87
C TYR A 465 32.70 -16.14 -6.61
N THR A 466 31.95 -15.11 -6.24
CA THR A 466 30.76 -14.63 -6.93
C THR A 466 31.15 -13.69 -8.07
N ASN A 467 30.20 -13.38 -8.94
CA ASN A 467 30.38 -12.40 -10.01
C ASN A 467 29.93 -10.96 -9.63
N LEU A 468 29.82 -10.62 -8.35
CA LEU A 468 29.37 -9.29 -7.91
C LEU A 468 30.17 -8.13 -8.52
N SER A 469 31.48 -8.33 -8.71
CA SER A 469 32.37 -7.32 -9.28
C SER A 469 32.16 -7.06 -10.78
N THR A 470 31.47 -7.96 -11.49
CA THR A 470 31.22 -7.84 -12.93
C THR A 470 29.80 -7.39 -13.26
N LEU A 471 28.88 -7.39 -12.29
CA LEU A 471 27.51 -6.92 -12.49
C LEU A 471 27.52 -5.42 -12.80
N THR A 472 26.92 -5.03 -13.93
CA THR A 472 26.88 -3.64 -14.42
C THR A 472 25.59 -2.90 -14.08
N GLN A 473 24.56 -3.61 -13.60
CA GLN A 473 23.25 -3.03 -13.30
C GLN A 473 22.92 -3.02 -11.79
N LEU A 474 23.81 -3.55 -10.95
CA LEU A 474 23.56 -3.67 -9.52
C LEU A 474 23.55 -2.29 -8.86
N VAL A 475 22.37 -1.85 -8.41
CA VAL A 475 22.19 -0.53 -7.77
C VAL A 475 22.21 -0.62 -6.25
N LYS A 476 21.95 -1.81 -5.68
CA LYS A 476 21.79 -1.96 -4.24
C LYS A 476 22.19 -3.35 -3.74
N ILE A 477 23.06 -3.36 -2.74
CA ILE A 477 23.45 -4.58 -2.01
C ILE A 477 23.29 -4.36 -0.50
N LEU A 478 22.49 -5.22 0.14
CA LEU A 478 22.31 -5.23 1.58
C LEU A 478 22.74 -6.58 2.14
N VAL A 479 23.81 -6.58 2.95
CA VAL A 479 24.30 -7.77 3.65
C VAL A 479 24.38 -7.44 5.14
N ILE A 480 23.32 -7.78 5.87
CA ILE A 480 23.07 -7.27 7.23
C ILE A 480 22.69 -8.43 8.15
N SER A 481 23.18 -8.41 9.39
CA SER A 481 22.83 -9.38 10.44
C SER A 481 23.17 -10.83 10.09
N ASN A 482 24.29 -11.09 9.42
CA ASN A 482 24.80 -12.44 9.15
C ASN A 482 26.00 -12.72 10.08
N PRO A 483 25.80 -13.17 11.34
CA PRO A 483 26.81 -13.15 12.39
C PRO A 483 28.04 -14.03 12.12
N LYS A 484 27.92 -15.10 11.33
CA LYS A 484 29.04 -16.00 10.97
C LYS A 484 29.76 -15.61 9.69
N LEU A 485 29.30 -14.55 9.00
CA LEU A 485 29.80 -14.19 7.68
C LEU A 485 31.18 -13.53 7.79
N ALA A 486 32.21 -14.26 7.38
CA ALA A 486 33.59 -13.80 7.48
C ALA A 486 34.11 -13.12 6.20
N LYS A 487 33.58 -13.49 5.03
CA LYS A 487 34.08 -13.03 3.72
C LYS A 487 32.94 -12.80 2.73
N VAL A 488 33.02 -11.67 2.01
CA VAL A 488 32.06 -11.24 1.00
C VAL A 488 32.80 -10.55 -0.14
N ASP A 489 32.52 -10.94 -1.38
CA ASP A 489 33.00 -10.20 -2.55
C ASP A 489 32.35 -8.81 -2.64
N LYS A 490 33.08 -7.86 -3.23
CA LYS A 490 32.61 -6.48 -3.38
C LYS A 490 31.98 -6.27 -4.75
N PRO A 491 30.94 -5.44 -4.85
CA PRO A 491 30.36 -5.07 -6.14
C PRO A 491 31.32 -4.18 -6.94
N ASN A 492 30.96 -3.91 -8.20
CA ASN A 492 31.69 -2.96 -9.03
C ASN A 492 31.64 -1.54 -8.41
N LYS A 493 32.81 -0.99 -8.08
CA LYS A 493 32.97 0.34 -7.46
C LYS A 493 32.50 1.49 -8.36
N GLU A 494 32.51 1.29 -9.68
CA GLU A 494 32.16 2.33 -10.65
C GLU A 494 30.65 2.63 -10.69
N LEU A 495 29.80 1.74 -10.16
CA LEU A 495 28.35 1.90 -10.21
C LEU A 495 27.77 2.84 -9.15
N GLY A 496 28.56 3.25 -8.15
CA GLY A 496 28.05 3.99 -7.00
C GLY A 496 26.95 3.22 -6.24
N CYS A 497 27.05 1.89 -6.23
CA CYS A 497 26.09 0.99 -5.60
C CYS A 497 25.89 1.37 -4.12
N ILE A 498 24.63 1.38 -3.66
CA ILE A 498 24.34 1.56 -2.24
C ILE A 498 24.73 0.27 -1.52
N GLU A 499 25.88 0.33 -0.86
CA GLU A 499 26.47 -0.74 -0.07
C GLU A 499 26.15 -0.57 1.41
N VAL A 500 25.47 -1.54 2.01
CA VAL A 500 25.31 -1.61 3.47
C VAL A 500 25.77 -2.97 3.96
N TYR A 501 26.96 -2.98 4.56
CA TYR A 501 27.53 -4.13 5.25
C TYR A 501 27.47 -3.89 6.75
N ALA A 502 26.63 -4.64 7.44
CA ALA A 502 26.70 -4.74 8.90
C ALA A 502 27.35 -6.08 9.25
N LEU A 503 28.63 -6.20 8.92
CA LEU A 503 29.45 -7.31 9.41
C LEU A 503 29.70 -7.02 10.88
N ASN A 504 29.37 -7.97 11.76
CA ASN A 504 29.69 -7.82 13.17
C ASN A 504 31.21 -7.67 13.28
N GLN A 505 31.67 -6.50 13.73
CA GLN A 505 33.03 -6.34 14.24
C GLN A 505 33.06 -7.09 15.57
N VAL A 506 33.33 -8.39 15.52
CA VAL A 506 33.70 -9.17 16.71
C VAL A 506 35.21 -9.18 16.82
#